data_AF-A0A820IRE3-F1
#
_entry.id   AF-A0A820IRE3-F1
#
_cell.length_a   1.000
_cell.length_b   1.000
_cell.length_c   1.000
_cell.angle_alpha   90.00
_cell.angle_beta   90.00
_cell.angle_gamma   90.00
#
_symmetry.space_group_name_H-M   'P 1'
#
loop_
_entity.id
_entity.type
_entity.pdbx_description
1 polymer ?
#
loop_
_entity_poly.entity_id
_entity_poly.type
_entity_poly.pdbx_seq_one_letter_code
_entity_poly.pdbx_strand_id
1 'polypeptide(L)'
;MSVKGTSNNYRWNTTGITVLDISFLYIPSDIYFDSNDTLYIVDESNQVIDKLLKNASTPTRIAGLLLSAGSNASQFSNPQGVYVDSKGSLYISDYYNSRVQKFVNGSTLGITMAGISSSAGAALNQFNGVRYFAVDATETYMYFTDYNNHRIMSYQMNSTTGTNGQIVAGGAGAGNTNTQLNLPWGISYLPT
;
A
#
# COMPACT_ATOMS: atom_id res chain seq x y z
N MET A 1 11.07 18.20 13.99
CA MET A 1 11.69 17.07 14.72
C MET A 1 13.19 17.32 14.77
N SER A 2 13.77 17.63 15.93
CA SER A 2 15.22 17.84 16.04
C SER A 2 15.80 16.88 17.06
N VAL A 3 16.77 16.08 16.63
CA VAL A 3 17.58 15.25 17.50
C VAL A 3 18.85 16.02 17.80
N LYS A 4 19.10 16.34 19.07
CA LYS A 4 20.45 16.65 19.55
C LYS A 4 20.87 15.52 20.47
N GLY A 5 21.90 14.78 20.08
CA GLY A 5 22.53 13.77 20.91
C GLY A 5 23.99 13.62 20.54
N THR A 6 24.88 13.98 21.45
CA THR A 6 26.28 13.56 21.44
C THR A 6 26.40 12.23 22.18
N SER A 7 27.07 11.27 21.53
CA SER A 7 27.55 9.97 22.03
C SER A 7 26.56 9.04 22.75
N ASN A 8 26.12 8.02 21.99
CA ASN A 8 25.81 6.65 22.42
C ASN A 8 24.71 6.37 23.45
N ASN A 9 23.78 7.30 23.67
CA ASN A 9 22.52 6.97 24.34
C ASN A 9 21.35 7.64 23.61
N TYR A 10 20.82 6.99 22.58
CA TYR A 10 19.48 7.29 22.07
C TYR A 10 18.45 6.80 23.09
N ARG A 11 18.35 7.52 24.22
CA ARG A 11 17.19 7.39 25.11
C ARG A 11 16.07 8.18 24.46
N TRP A 12 15.16 7.46 23.81
CA TRP A 12 13.89 8.02 23.38
C TRP A 12 13.19 8.62 24.59
N ASN A 13 12.83 9.90 24.53
CA ASN A 13 11.96 10.48 25.53
C ASN A 13 10.58 9.85 25.34
N THR A 14 10.20 8.91 26.21
CA THR A 14 8.91 8.20 26.17
C THR A 14 7.80 8.94 26.90
N THR A 15 8.05 10.15 27.39
CA THR A 15 7.03 10.95 28.07
C THR A 15 5.94 11.33 27.07
N GLY A 16 4.74 10.79 27.25
CA GLY A 16 3.62 10.96 26.31
C GLY A 16 3.56 9.91 25.19
N ILE A 17 4.42 8.87 25.22
CA ILE A 17 4.33 7.72 24.31
C ILE A 17 3.55 6.60 25.01
N THR A 18 2.30 6.39 24.61
CA THR A 18 1.56 5.18 24.96
C THR A 18 2.04 4.04 24.06
N VAL A 19 2.69 3.03 24.62
CA VAL A 19 3.07 1.81 23.89
C VAL A 19 1.86 0.90 23.86
N LEU A 20 1.32 0.65 22.66
CA LEU A 20 0.25 -0.31 22.46
C LEU A 20 0.84 -1.73 22.44
N ASP A 21 0.16 -2.71 23.05
CA ASP A 21 0.47 -4.11 22.80
C ASP A 21 0.06 -4.47 21.36
N ILE A 22 1.06 -4.74 20.53
CA ILE A 22 0.92 -5.10 19.12
C ILE A 22 1.20 -6.58 18.86
N SER A 23 1.06 -7.44 19.88
CA SER A 23 1.23 -8.90 19.78
C SER A 23 0.35 -9.56 18.71
N PHE A 24 -0.69 -8.88 18.25
CA PHE A 24 -1.54 -9.31 17.15
C PHE A 24 -0.94 -9.11 15.75
N LEU A 25 0.12 -8.28 15.59
CA LEU A 25 0.74 -8.02 14.30
C LEU A 25 1.72 -9.12 13.90
N TYR A 26 1.73 -9.50 12.62
CA TYR A 26 2.69 -10.48 12.10
C TYR A 26 3.27 -10.05 10.73
N ILE A 27 4.47 -9.46 10.77
CA ILE A 27 5.16 -8.86 9.62
C ILE A 27 4.28 -7.77 8.97
N PRO A 28 4.08 -6.62 9.62
CA PRO A 28 3.40 -5.49 8.97
C PRO A 28 4.27 -4.94 7.82
N SER A 29 3.66 -4.65 6.67
CA SER A 29 4.37 -4.21 5.46
C SER A 29 4.25 -2.72 5.17
N ASP A 30 3.16 -2.09 5.62
CA ASP A 30 2.90 -0.66 5.42
C ASP A 30 1.97 -0.08 6.49
N ILE A 31 2.02 1.25 6.63
CA ILE A 31 1.13 2.03 7.48
C ILE A 31 0.65 3.31 6.79
N TYR A 32 -0.58 3.73 7.07
CA TYR A 32 -1.13 5.00 6.60
C TYR A 32 -1.87 5.72 7.73
N PHE A 33 -1.72 7.05 7.80
CA PHE A 33 -2.52 7.89 8.68
C PHE A 33 -3.50 8.72 7.86
N ASP A 34 -4.77 8.70 8.24
CA ASP A 34 -5.74 9.66 7.70
C ASP A 34 -5.66 11.03 8.40
N SER A 35 -6.44 12.00 7.94
CA SER A 35 -6.50 13.35 8.53
C SER A 35 -7.05 13.39 9.96
N ASN A 36 -7.60 12.28 10.47
CA ASN A 36 -8.14 12.15 11.82
C ASN A 36 -7.17 11.42 12.78
N ASP A 37 -5.91 11.23 12.37
CA ASP A 37 -4.90 10.41 13.07
C ASP A 37 -5.32 8.94 13.25
N THR A 38 -6.19 8.41 12.39
CA THR A 38 -6.47 6.97 12.34
C THR A 38 -5.31 6.28 11.64
N LEU A 39 -4.71 5.31 12.33
CA LEU A 39 -3.65 4.46 11.77
C LEU A 39 -4.29 3.27 11.04
N TYR A 40 -3.88 3.03 9.81
CA TYR A 40 -4.20 1.85 9.03
C TYR A 40 -2.92 1.04 8.88
N ILE A 41 -2.99 -0.28 9.10
CA ILE A 41 -1.85 -1.18 9.12
C ILE A 41 -2.12 -2.29 8.14
N VAL A 42 -1.18 -2.53 7.22
CA VAL A 42 -1.17 -3.73 6.41
C VAL A 42 -0.40 -4.80 7.17
N ASP A 43 -1.09 -5.85 7.57
CA ASP A 43 -0.51 -6.99 8.27
C ASP A 43 -0.31 -8.13 7.27
N GLU A 44 0.89 -8.15 6.67
CA GLU A 44 1.21 -8.94 5.48
C GLU A 44 0.99 -10.42 5.73
N SER A 45 1.52 -10.96 6.83
CA SER A 45 1.45 -12.41 7.05
C SER A 45 0.09 -12.83 7.61
N ASN A 46 -0.61 -11.93 8.30
CA ASN A 46 -1.99 -12.18 8.72
C ASN A 46 -3.01 -12.00 7.58
N GLN A 47 -2.63 -11.47 6.42
CA GLN A 47 -3.47 -11.24 5.24
C GLN A 47 -4.63 -10.25 5.50
N VAL A 48 -4.43 -9.28 6.39
CA VAL A 48 -5.50 -8.38 6.85
C VAL A 48 -5.05 -6.93 6.87
N ILE A 49 -6.03 -6.04 6.80
CA ILE A 49 -5.84 -4.62 7.05
C ILE A 49 -6.66 -4.30 8.29
N ASP A 50 -5.95 -3.77 9.27
CA ASP A 50 -6.51 -3.38 10.54
C ASP A 50 -6.36 -1.86 10.70
N LYS A 51 -7.38 -1.19 11.26
CA LYS A 51 -7.32 0.22 11.62
C LYS A 51 -7.31 0.41 13.13
N LEU A 52 -6.65 1.45 13.59
CA LEU A 52 -6.53 1.83 14.99
C LEU A 52 -6.83 3.33 15.12
N LEU A 53 -7.88 3.65 15.86
CA LEU A 53 -8.19 5.04 16.18
C LEU A 53 -7.16 5.59 17.16
N LYS A 54 -6.91 6.90 17.09
CA LYS A 54 -6.06 7.60 18.06
C LYS A 54 -6.50 7.28 19.49
N ASN A 55 -5.54 6.87 20.33
CA ASN A 55 -5.73 6.45 21.73
C ASN A 55 -6.56 5.17 21.94
N ALA A 56 -6.96 4.46 20.89
CA ALA A 56 -7.59 3.15 21.06
C ALA A 56 -6.55 2.11 21.50
N SER A 57 -6.99 1.15 22.32
CA SER A 57 -6.18 0.02 22.78
C SER A 57 -6.36 -1.24 21.93
N THR A 58 -7.27 -1.22 20.96
CA THR A 58 -7.60 -2.40 20.14
C THR A 58 -7.82 -1.98 18.69
N PRO A 59 -7.17 -2.64 17.72
CA PRO A 59 -7.45 -2.43 16.31
C PRO A 59 -8.83 -3.00 15.93
N THR A 60 -9.35 -2.53 14.80
CA THR A 60 -10.54 -3.08 14.14
C THR A 60 -10.15 -3.56 12.76
N ARG A 61 -10.48 -4.80 12.43
CA ARG A 61 -10.30 -5.34 11.08
C ARG A 61 -11.25 -4.67 10.10
N ILE A 62 -10.72 -4.24 8.96
CA ILE A 62 -11.52 -3.56 7.93
C ILE A 62 -11.47 -4.25 6.57
N ALA A 63 -10.45 -5.07 6.30
CA ALA A 63 -10.38 -5.87 5.09
C ALA A 63 -9.53 -7.14 5.31
N GLY A 64 -9.74 -8.14 4.46
CA GLY A 64 -9.02 -9.39 4.49
C GLY A 64 -9.66 -10.43 5.42
N LEU A 65 -9.19 -11.67 5.30
CA LEU A 65 -9.59 -12.78 6.15
C LEU A 65 -8.36 -13.29 6.88
N LEU A 66 -8.42 -13.30 8.21
CA LEU A 66 -7.30 -13.63 9.08
C LEU A 66 -6.71 -15.00 8.72
N LEU A 67 -5.41 -15.02 8.44
CA LEU A 67 -4.62 -16.21 8.10
C LEU A 67 -5.16 -16.96 6.86
N SER A 68 -5.93 -16.29 6.00
CA SER A 68 -6.56 -16.89 4.82
C SER A 68 -6.10 -16.17 3.55
N ALA A 69 -4.94 -16.59 3.05
CA ALA A 69 -4.43 -16.12 1.77
C ALA A 69 -5.30 -16.65 0.62
N GLY A 70 -5.54 -15.82 -0.39
CA GLY A 70 -6.33 -16.19 -1.57
C GLY A 70 -6.54 -15.03 -2.53
N SER A 71 -7.26 -15.28 -3.61
CA SER A 71 -7.51 -14.31 -4.68
C SER A 71 -8.97 -13.86 -4.78
N ASN A 72 -9.84 -14.29 -3.87
CA ASN A 72 -11.23 -13.84 -3.83
C ASN A 72 -11.31 -12.35 -3.47
N ALA A 73 -12.49 -11.75 -3.66
CA ALA A 73 -12.71 -10.31 -3.43
C ALA A 73 -12.43 -9.85 -1.99
N SER A 74 -12.56 -10.73 -1.01
CA SER A 74 -12.30 -10.47 0.42
C SER A 74 -10.96 -11.00 0.91
N GLN A 75 -10.14 -11.61 0.05
CA GLN A 75 -8.86 -12.21 0.40
C GLN A 75 -7.71 -11.46 -0.27
N PHE A 76 -6.54 -11.56 0.35
CA PHE A 76 -5.29 -11.05 -0.18
C PHE A 76 -4.26 -12.17 -0.25
N SER A 77 -3.19 -11.92 -0.99
CA SER A 77 -1.99 -12.73 -0.98
C SER A 77 -0.80 -11.79 -0.92
N ASN A 78 -0.31 -11.59 0.32
CA ASN A 78 0.80 -10.70 0.65
C ASN A 78 0.48 -9.23 0.32
N PRO A 79 -0.46 -8.60 1.04
CA PRO A 79 -0.76 -7.19 0.83
C PRO A 79 0.45 -6.33 1.24
N GLN A 80 0.76 -5.29 0.45
CA GLN A 80 2.02 -4.53 0.59
C GLN A 80 1.84 -3.04 0.89
N GLY A 81 0.71 -2.44 0.56
CA GLY A 81 0.53 -1.00 0.65
C GLY A 81 -0.93 -0.62 0.89
N VAL A 82 -1.15 0.50 1.57
CA VAL A 82 -2.48 0.99 1.95
C VAL A 82 -2.67 2.48 1.76
N TYR A 83 -3.87 2.86 1.32
CA TYR A 83 -4.34 4.25 1.29
C TYR A 83 -5.83 4.30 1.53
N VAL A 84 -6.29 5.40 2.14
CA VAL A 84 -7.71 5.69 2.32
C VAL A 84 -8.02 7.05 1.70
N ASP A 85 -8.94 7.06 0.74
CA ASP A 85 -9.35 8.30 0.07
C ASP A 85 -10.22 9.18 0.96
N SER A 86 -10.44 10.42 0.53
CA SER A 86 -11.30 11.40 1.21
C SER A 86 -12.75 10.95 1.42
N LYS A 87 -13.20 9.90 0.71
CA LYS A 87 -14.54 9.29 0.84
C LYS A 87 -14.52 8.07 1.78
N GLY A 88 -13.36 7.69 2.31
CA GLY A 88 -13.16 6.53 3.17
C GLY A 88 -13.01 5.21 2.42
N SER A 89 -12.81 5.22 1.11
CA SER A 89 -12.52 4.00 0.34
C SER A 89 -11.08 3.56 0.61
N LEU A 90 -10.89 2.27 0.86
CA LEU A 90 -9.59 1.65 1.10
C LEU A 90 -9.01 1.13 -0.22
N TYR A 91 -7.72 1.36 -0.44
CA TYR A 91 -6.97 0.88 -1.59
C TYR A 91 -5.79 0.04 -1.11
N ILE A 92 -5.62 -1.15 -1.66
CA ILE A 92 -4.61 -2.13 -1.24
C ILE A 92 -3.88 -2.71 -2.45
N SER A 93 -2.55 -2.69 -2.42
CA SER A 93 -1.73 -3.48 -3.34
C SER A 93 -1.63 -4.92 -2.86
N ASP A 94 -2.07 -5.84 -3.70
CA ASP A 94 -2.17 -7.27 -3.40
C ASP A 94 -1.11 -8.01 -4.23
N TYR A 95 0.10 -8.09 -3.65
CA TYR A 95 1.35 -8.32 -4.38
C TYR A 95 1.36 -9.61 -5.21
N TYR A 96 1.08 -10.76 -4.58
CA TYR A 96 1.11 -12.04 -5.29
C TYR A 96 -0.10 -12.22 -6.21
N ASN A 97 -1.20 -11.51 -5.95
CA ASN A 97 -2.35 -11.52 -6.85
C ASN A 97 -2.19 -10.53 -8.03
N SER A 98 -1.10 -9.76 -8.11
CA SER A 98 -0.80 -8.85 -9.22
C SER A 98 -1.91 -7.83 -9.51
N ARG A 99 -2.57 -7.35 -8.45
CA ARG A 99 -3.72 -6.44 -8.55
C ARG A 99 -3.71 -5.37 -7.46
N VAL A 100 -4.52 -4.35 -7.66
CA VAL A 100 -4.85 -3.34 -6.66
C VAL A 100 -6.34 -3.44 -6.38
N GLN A 101 -6.69 -3.70 -5.12
CA GLN A 101 -8.08 -3.81 -4.67
C GLN A 101 -8.55 -2.47 -4.11
N LYS A 102 -9.77 -2.07 -4.47
CA LYS A 102 -10.50 -0.98 -3.84
C LYS A 102 -11.67 -1.54 -3.03
N PHE A 103 -11.81 -1.13 -1.79
CA PHE A 103 -12.99 -1.38 -0.97
C PHE A 103 -13.70 -0.04 -0.78
N VAL A 104 -14.92 0.07 -1.30
CA VAL A 104 -15.78 1.23 -1.00
C VAL A 104 -16.01 1.27 0.50
N ASN A 105 -16.07 2.47 1.08
CA ASN A 105 -16.26 2.66 2.52
C ASN A 105 -17.38 1.76 3.09
N GLY A 106 -17.04 0.92 4.07
CA GLY A 106 -17.93 -0.04 4.70
C GLY A 106 -18.10 -1.39 3.97
N SER A 107 -17.56 -1.55 2.76
CA SER A 107 -17.57 -2.83 2.04
C SER A 107 -16.53 -3.80 2.58
N THR A 108 -16.89 -5.08 2.67
CA THR A 108 -15.96 -6.19 2.95
C THR A 108 -15.48 -6.89 1.68
N LEU A 109 -16.03 -6.52 0.51
CA LEU A 109 -15.65 -7.04 -0.79
C LEU A 109 -14.91 -5.97 -1.59
N GLY A 110 -13.73 -6.34 -2.07
CA GLY A 110 -12.91 -5.48 -2.92
C GLY A 110 -13.26 -5.66 -4.39
N ILE A 111 -13.10 -4.57 -5.15
CA ILE A 111 -13.13 -4.56 -6.61
C ILE A 111 -11.72 -4.28 -7.12
N THR A 112 -11.30 -5.00 -8.17
CA THR A 112 -10.00 -4.74 -8.80
C THR A 112 -10.05 -3.38 -9.51
N MET A 113 -9.23 -2.44 -9.03
CA MET A 113 -9.10 -1.10 -9.61
C MET A 113 -8.02 -1.05 -10.70
N ALA A 114 -6.93 -1.80 -10.51
CA ALA A 114 -5.84 -1.90 -11.47
C ALA A 114 -5.20 -3.30 -11.44
N GLY A 115 -4.57 -3.69 -12.55
CA GLY A 115 -4.02 -5.03 -12.74
C GLY A 115 -5.07 -6.08 -13.13
N ILE A 116 -4.61 -7.32 -13.27
CA ILE A 116 -5.44 -8.49 -13.56
C ILE A 116 -5.11 -9.55 -12.51
N SER A 117 -6.11 -9.95 -11.73
CA SER A 117 -5.94 -10.91 -10.64
C SER A 117 -5.27 -12.19 -11.13
N SER A 118 -4.21 -12.62 -10.42
CA SER A 118 -3.48 -13.85 -10.69
C SER A 118 -2.85 -13.92 -12.10
N SER A 119 -2.64 -12.77 -12.75
CA SER A 119 -2.05 -12.67 -14.08
C SER A 119 -0.89 -11.67 -14.07
N ALA A 120 0.25 -12.12 -13.55
CA ALA A 120 1.48 -11.34 -13.56
C ALA A 120 1.99 -11.12 -14.99
N GLY A 121 2.39 -9.91 -15.33
CA GLY A 121 2.88 -9.59 -16.68
C GLY A 121 3.34 -8.15 -16.83
N ALA A 122 3.82 -7.82 -18.03
CA ALA A 122 4.40 -6.51 -18.35
C ALA A 122 3.49 -5.65 -19.26
N ALA A 123 2.31 -6.14 -19.65
CA ALA A 123 1.33 -5.33 -20.37
C ALA A 123 0.93 -4.08 -19.57
N LEU A 124 0.38 -3.06 -20.24
CA LEU A 124 0.01 -1.80 -19.58
C LEU A 124 -1.12 -1.94 -18.56
N ASN A 125 -1.89 -3.03 -18.61
CA ASN A 125 -2.95 -3.37 -17.65
C ASN A 125 -2.55 -4.49 -16.67
N GLN A 126 -1.29 -4.90 -16.66
CA GLN A 126 -0.76 -5.93 -15.77
C GLN A 126 0.32 -5.38 -14.85
N PHE A 127 0.48 -6.03 -13.71
CA PHE A 127 1.60 -5.82 -12.79
C PHE A 127 2.41 -7.11 -12.67
N ASN A 128 3.67 -6.99 -12.26
CA ASN A 128 4.48 -8.09 -11.79
C ASN A 128 5.12 -7.66 -10.46
N GLY A 129 4.40 -7.90 -9.36
CA GLY A 129 4.80 -7.43 -8.04
C GLY A 129 4.46 -5.95 -7.81
N VAL A 130 3.18 -5.58 -7.93
CA VAL A 130 2.73 -4.27 -7.46
C VAL A 130 2.97 -4.17 -5.95
N ARG A 131 3.72 -3.15 -5.52
CA ARG A 131 4.21 -3.07 -4.14
C ARG A 131 3.67 -1.86 -3.39
N TYR A 132 4.39 -0.74 -3.40
CA TYR A 132 3.91 0.49 -2.77
C TYR A 132 3.31 1.42 -3.81
N PHE A 133 2.54 2.38 -3.34
CA PHE A 133 1.94 3.37 -4.20
C PHE A 133 1.78 4.71 -3.50
N ALA A 134 1.65 5.75 -4.31
CA ALA A 134 1.38 7.11 -3.86
C ALA A 134 0.20 7.68 -4.65
N VAL A 135 -0.52 8.62 -4.06
CA VAL A 135 -1.68 9.27 -4.65
C VAL A 135 -1.37 10.75 -4.83
N ASP A 136 -1.82 11.34 -5.93
CA ASP A 136 -1.70 12.79 -6.14
C ASP A 136 -2.59 13.58 -5.16
N ALA A 137 -2.28 14.86 -4.96
CA ALA A 137 -3.03 15.72 -4.03
C ALA A 137 -4.52 15.87 -4.40
N THR A 138 -4.89 15.59 -5.65
CA THR A 138 -6.26 15.69 -6.17
C THR A 138 -7.03 14.37 -6.14
N GLU A 139 -6.46 13.29 -5.62
CA GLU A 139 -7.05 11.93 -5.63
C GLU A 139 -7.58 11.50 -7.02
N THR A 140 -6.85 11.89 -8.06
CA THR A 140 -7.18 11.59 -9.45
C THR A 140 -6.31 10.46 -9.96
N TYR A 141 -5.02 10.46 -9.60
CA TYR A 141 -4.05 9.45 -10.04
C TYR A 141 -3.37 8.76 -8.87
N MET A 142 -3.12 7.47 -9.07
CA MET A 142 -2.31 6.64 -8.19
C MET A 142 -1.11 6.11 -8.96
N TYR A 143 0.07 6.18 -8.35
CA TYR A 143 1.36 5.80 -8.90
C TYR A 143 1.89 4.58 -8.16
N PHE A 144 2.21 3.52 -8.88
CA PHE A 144 2.58 2.22 -8.33
C PHE A 144 4.01 1.86 -8.69
N THR A 145 4.74 1.31 -7.73
CA THR A 145 5.97 0.57 -8.03
C THR A 145 5.61 -0.80 -8.56
N ASP A 146 5.86 -1.03 -9.85
CA ASP A 146 5.72 -2.34 -10.49
C ASP A 146 7.07 -3.05 -10.42
N TYR A 147 7.32 -3.65 -9.26
CA TYR A 147 8.64 -3.99 -8.74
C TYR A 147 9.47 -4.83 -9.71
N ASN A 148 8.96 -5.99 -10.14
CA ASN A 148 9.71 -6.90 -11.03
C ASN A 148 9.73 -6.42 -12.49
N ASN A 149 8.88 -5.47 -12.86
CA ASN A 149 8.89 -4.86 -14.19
C ASN A 149 9.77 -3.60 -14.26
N HIS A 150 10.47 -3.24 -13.18
CA HIS A 150 11.45 -2.15 -13.19
C HIS A 150 10.86 -0.81 -13.65
N ARG A 151 9.62 -0.52 -13.25
CA ARG A 151 8.88 0.67 -13.70
C ARG A 151 7.94 1.23 -12.64
N ILE A 152 7.58 2.49 -12.83
CA ILE A 152 6.48 3.16 -12.14
C ILE A 152 5.31 3.28 -13.10
N MET A 153 4.13 2.83 -12.68
CA MET A 153 2.90 2.91 -13.46
C MET A 153 1.94 3.90 -12.81
N SER A 154 1.20 4.69 -13.59
CA SER A 154 0.07 5.48 -13.10
C SER A 154 -1.27 4.97 -13.62
N TYR A 155 -2.29 4.99 -12.77
CA TYR A 155 -3.68 4.72 -13.12
C TYR A 155 -4.58 5.82 -12.54
N GLN A 156 -5.71 6.08 -13.20
CA GLN A 156 -6.75 6.89 -12.58
C GLN A 156 -7.37 6.14 -11.41
N MET A 157 -7.68 6.80 -10.30
CA MET A 157 -8.22 6.14 -9.10
C MET A 157 -9.61 5.53 -9.27
N ASN A 158 -10.33 5.91 -10.33
CA ASN A 158 -11.63 5.36 -10.73
C ASN A 158 -11.53 4.29 -11.84
N SER A 159 -10.32 3.81 -12.16
CA SER A 159 -10.11 2.72 -13.10
C SER A 159 -10.82 1.43 -12.66
N THR A 160 -11.04 0.53 -13.62
CA THR A 160 -11.57 -0.81 -13.38
C THR A 160 -10.61 -1.87 -13.92
N THR A 161 -10.82 -3.13 -13.54
CA THR A 161 -10.07 -4.29 -14.05
C THR A 161 -9.77 -4.20 -15.54
N GLY A 162 -8.50 -4.42 -15.90
CA GLY A 162 -8.07 -4.47 -17.30
C GLY A 162 -7.83 -3.12 -17.98
N THR A 163 -8.09 -1.99 -17.29
CA THR A 163 -7.70 -0.65 -17.76
C THR A 163 -6.19 -0.60 -18.00
N ASN A 164 -5.75 0.02 -19.10
CA ASN A 164 -4.33 0.27 -19.33
C ASN A 164 -3.87 1.47 -18.49
N GLY A 165 -2.82 1.29 -17.70
CA GLY A 165 -2.08 2.37 -17.06
C GLY A 165 -1.11 3.07 -18.01
N GLN A 166 -0.32 3.99 -17.46
CA GLN A 166 0.74 4.70 -18.17
C GLN A 166 2.08 4.49 -17.47
N ILE A 167 3.16 4.32 -18.23
CA ILE A 167 4.51 4.28 -17.66
C ILE A 167 4.92 5.72 -17.32
N VAL A 168 5.26 5.96 -16.06
CA VAL A 168 5.74 7.27 -15.58
C VAL A 168 7.26 7.33 -15.56
N ALA A 169 7.91 6.22 -15.19
CA ALA A 169 9.37 6.10 -15.17
C ALA A 169 9.79 4.63 -15.30
N GLY A 170 10.99 4.39 -15.82
CA GLY A 170 11.53 3.05 -16.02
C GLY A 170 10.91 2.31 -17.19
N GLY A 171 10.94 0.97 -17.14
CA GLY A 171 10.37 0.09 -18.16
C GLY A 171 11.35 -0.39 -19.24
N ALA A 172 12.56 0.17 -19.31
CA ALA A 172 13.64 -0.33 -20.19
C ALA A 172 14.53 -1.41 -19.52
N GLY A 173 13.94 -2.21 -18.62
CA GLY A 173 14.64 -3.21 -17.81
C GLY A 173 15.42 -2.64 -16.62
N ALA A 174 16.11 -3.54 -15.91
CA ALA A 174 16.92 -3.21 -14.74
C ALA A 174 18.14 -2.36 -15.13
N GLY A 175 18.36 -1.23 -14.44
CA GLY A 175 19.57 -0.44 -14.65
C GLY A 175 19.54 0.93 -13.98
N ASN A 176 20.50 1.77 -14.39
CA ASN A 176 20.77 3.09 -13.81
C ASN A 176 20.85 4.21 -14.88
N THR A 177 20.30 3.97 -16.06
CA THR A 177 20.17 4.99 -17.11
C THR A 177 18.87 5.78 -16.92
N ASN A 178 18.71 6.89 -17.65
CA ASN A 178 17.53 7.77 -17.53
C ASN A 178 16.19 7.10 -17.84
N THR A 179 16.18 5.93 -18.50
CA THR A 179 14.96 5.18 -18.83
C THR A 179 14.80 3.88 -18.05
N GLN A 180 15.69 3.63 -17.09
CA GLN A 180 15.73 2.39 -16.31
C GLN A 180 15.51 2.66 -14.83
N LEU A 181 14.88 1.70 -14.17
CA LEU A 181 14.85 1.58 -12.71
C LEU A 181 15.35 0.19 -12.35
N ASN A 182 15.79 -0.02 -11.11
CA ASN A 182 16.14 -1.34 -10.65
C ASN A 182 15.33 -1.68 -9.39
N LEU A 183 14.28 -2.51 -9.55
CA LEU A 183 13.44 -2.98 -8.46
C LEU A 183 12.91 -1.83 -7.58
N PRO A 184 12.17 -0.85 -8.18
CA PRO A 184 11.67 0.29 -7.43
C PRO A 184 10.78 -0.20 -6.27
N TRP A 185 11.09 0.25 -5.06
CA TRP A 185 10.47 -0.26 -3.84
C TRP A 185 9.44 0.71 -3.29
N GLY A 186 9.87 1.84 -2.72
CA GLY A 186 8.99 2.88 -2.20
C GLY A 186 8.70 3.96 -3.23
N ILE A 187 7.56 4.63 -3.06
CA ILE A 187 7.19 5.83 -3.82
C ILE A 187 6.43 6.78 -2.89
N SER A 188 6.63 8.08 -3.06
CA SER A 188 5.89 9.13 -2.37
C SER A 188 5.54 10.24 -3.35
N TYR A 189 4.37 10.84 -3.20
CA TYR A 189 4.00 12.03 -3.94
C TYR A 189 4.22 13.26 -3.06
N LEU A 190 4.96 14.25 -3.57
CA LEU A 190 5.13 15.55 -2.92
C LEU A 190 4.37 16.60 -3.75
N PRO A 191 3.38 17.30 -3.18
CA PRO A 191 2.76 18.43 -3.86
C PRO A 191 3.81 19.51 -4.12
N THR A 192 3.80 20.08 -5.32
CA THR A 192 4.61 21.26 -5.67
C THR A 192 4.05 22.53 -5.06
#